data_AF-A0A957X5Z2-F1
#
_entry.id   AF-A0A957X5Z2-F1
#
_cell.length_a   1.000
_cell.length_b   1.000
_cell.length_c   1.000
_cell.angle_alpha   90.00
_cell.angle_beta   90.00
_cell.angle_gamma   90.00
#
_symmetry.space_group_name_H-M   'P 1'
#
loop_
_entity.id
_entity.type
_entity.pdbx_description
1 polymer ?
#
loop_
_entity_poly.entity_id
_entity_poly.type
_entity_poly.pdbx_seq_one_letter_code
_entity_poly.pdbx_strand_id
1 'polypeptide(L)' 'VAHPEWRALAVGVYRLWRDGGYAIGALSAGLLADAFGLPISLFAVGGLTFLSGVITATVMYETHTVKIVR' A
#
# COMPACT_ATOMS: atom_id res chain seq x y z
N VAL A 1 -13.33 11.16 -2.39
CA VAL A 1 -13.74 10.38 -3.59
C VAL A 1 -13.27 11.12 -4.83
N ALA A 2 -12.65 10.44 -5.81
CA ALA A 2 -12.19 11.08 -7.03
C ALA A 2 -13.38 11.67 -7.84
N HIS A 3 -13.26 12.92 -8.25
CA HIS A 3 -14.23 13.61 -9.10
C HIS A 3 -14.41 12.83 -10.42
N PRO A 4 -15.59 12.87 -11.06
CA PRO A 4 -15.86 12.07 -12.27
C PRO A 4 -14.87 12.31 -13.41
N GLU A 5 -14.39 13.54 -13.59
CA GLU A 5 -13.51 13.94 -14.72
C GLU A 5 -12.13 13.26 -14.76
N TRP A 6 -11.65 12.77 -13.61
CA TRP A 6 -10.30 12.20 -13.43
C TRP A 6 -10.32 10.82 -12.76
N ARG A 7 -11.52 10.26 -12.55
CA ARG A 7 -11.69 8.94 -11.93
C ARG A 7 -10.97 7.82 -12.70
N ALA A 8 -11.01 7.87 -14.03
CA ALA A 8 -10.32 6.88 -14.87
C ALA A 8 -8.81 6.90 -14.65
N LEU A 9 -8.21 8.09 -14.59
CA LEU A 9 -6.78 8.28 -14.31
C LEU A 9 -6.43 7.82 -12.89
N ALA A 10 -7.23 8.19 -11.89
CA ALA A 10 -7.02 7.76 -10.51
C ALA A 10 -7.02 6.23 -10.36
N VAL A 11 -7.94 5.54 -11.03
CA VAL A 11 -7.96 4.06 -11.06
C VAL A 11 -6.75 3.49 -11.79
N GLY A 12 -6.31 4.12 -12.89
CA GLY A 12 -5.09 3.72 -13.61
C GLY A 12 -3.84 3.83 -12.74
N VAL A 13 -3.64 4.95 -12.07
CA VAL A 13 -2.52 5.17 -11.14
C VAL A 13 -2.57 4.18 -9.98
N TYR A 14 -3.74 3.95 -9.40
CA TYR A 14 -3.90 2.95 -8.34
C TYR A 14 -3.50 1.55 -8.80
N ARG A 15 -3.95 1.12 -9.99
CA ARG A 15 -3.59 -0.21 -10.54
C ARG A 15 -2.10 -0.33 -10.82
N LEU A 16 -1.49 0.70 -11.41
CA LEU A 16 -0.05 0.72 -11.67
C LEU A 16 0.75 0.48 -10.38
N TRP A 17 0.44 1.23 -9.33
CA TRP A 17 1.14 1.09 -8.05
C TRP A 17 0.84 -0.23 -7.35
N ARG A 18 -0.41 -0.69 -7.36
CA ARG A 18 -0.81 -1.97 -6.76
C ARG A 18 -0.11 -3.15 -7.45
N ASP A 19 -0.20 -3.21 -8.77
CA ASP A 19 0.29 -4.35 -9.56
C ASP A 19 1.82 -4.31 -9.67
N GLY A 20 2.41 -3.12 -9.86
CA GLY A 20 3.85 -2.93 -9.81
C GLY A 20 4.44 -3.26 -8.45
N GLY A 21 3.73 -2.93 -7.36
CA GLY A 21 4.10 -3.29 -6.00
C GLY A 21 4.22 -4.79 -5.77
N TYR A 22 3.37 -5.61 -6.37
CA TYR A 22 3.50 -7.08 -6.28
C TYR A 22 4.77 -7.59 -6.96
N ALA A 23 5.07 -7.11 -8.17
CA ALA A 23 6.27 -7.52 -8.89
C ALA A 23 7.55 -7.08 -8.18
N ILE A 24 7.64 -5.79 -7.82
CA ILE A 24 8.79 -5.23 -7.12
C ILE A 24 8.95 -5.89 -5.75
N GLY A 25 7.86 -6.03 -5.00
CA GLY A 25 7.86 -6.65 -3.68
C GLY A 25 8.34 -8.11 -3.71
N ALA A 26 7.86 -8.91 -4.67
CA ALA A 26 8.28 -10.30 -4.81
C ALA A 26 9.78 -10.42 -5.14
N LEU A 27 10.27 -9.60 -6.08
CA LEU A 27 11.70 -9.58 -6.43
C LEU A 27 12.56 -9.13 -5.25
N SER A 28 12.18 -8.05 -4.56
CA SER A 28 12.93 -7.56 -3.40
C SER A 28 12.91 -8.55 -2.23
N ALA A 29 11.76 -9.18 -1.95
CA ALA A 29 11.65 -10.17 -0.87
C ALA A 29 12.49 -11.42 -1.15
N GLY A 30 12.52 -11.89 -2.41
CA GLY A 30 13.38 -12.98 -2.86
C GLY A 30 14.85 -12.64 -2.71
N LEU A 31 15.29 -11.48 -3.23
CA LEU A 31 16.66 -11.02 -3.11
C LEU A 31 17.12 -10.87 -1.65
N LEU A 32 16.27 -10.33 -0.77
CA LEU A 32 16.57 -10.22 0.65
C LEU A 32 16.68 -11.59 1.32
N ALA A 33 15.80 -12.53 0.95
CA ALA A 33 15.84 -13.90 1.48
C ALA A 33 17.11 -14.63 1.03
N ASP A 34 17.51 -14.48 -0.24
CA ASP A 34 18.70 -15.12 -0.80
C ASP A 34 19.99 -14.53 -0.20
N ALA A 35 20.05 -13.22 0.01
CA ALA A 35 21.25 -12.54 0.51
C ALA A 35 21.40 -12.61 2.05
N PHE A 36 20.30 -12.55 2.80
CA PHE A 36 20.32 -12.35 4.25
C PHE A 36 19.47 -13.37 5.04
N GLY A 37 18.77 -14.27 4.34
CA GLY A 37 17.90 -15.26 4.94
C GLY A 37 16.47 -14.76 5.19
N LEU A 38 15.58 -15.73 5.43
CA LEU A 38 14.15 -15.50 5.63
C LEU A 38 13.81 -14.52 6.77
N PRO A 39 14.46 -14.54 7.95
CA PRO A 39 14.08 -13.63 9.04
C PRO A 39 14.21 -12.15 8.66
N ILE A 40 15.28 -11.78 7.97
CA ILE A 40 15.51 -10.38 7.55
C ILE A 40 14.49 -9.97 6.49
N SER A 41 14.22 -10.84 5.51
CA SER A 41 13.18 -10.59 4.51
C SER A 41 11.80 -10.38 5.14
N LEU A 42 11.42 -11.20 6.13
CA LEU A 42 10.17 -11.06 6.88
C LEU A 42 10.11 -9.74 7.67
N PHE A 43 11.15 -9.37 8.41
CA PHE A 43 11.16 -8.10 9.15
C PHE A 43 11.15 -6.89 8.23
N ALA A 44 11.79 -6.96 7.05
CA ALA A 44 11.77 -5.90 6.07
C ALA A 44 10.35 -5.68 5.50
N VAL A 45 9.68 -6.75 5.08
CA VAL A 45 8.29 -6.68 4.57
C VAL A 45 7.32 -6.24 5.67
N GLY A 46 7.47 -6.78 6.88
CA GLY A 46 6.68 -6.39 8.05
C GLY A 46 6.87 -4.91 8.41
N GLY A 47 8.12 -4.44 8.43
CA GLY A 47 8.47 -3.05 8.69
C GLY A 47 7.90 -2.09 7.63
N LEU A 48 8.00 -2.46 6.36
CA LEU A 48 7.40 -1.68 5.26
C LEU A 48 5.88 -1.57 5.40
N THR A 49 5.22 -2.69 5.74
CA THR A 49 3.76 -2.73 5.95
C THR A 49 3.35 -1.87 7.13
N PHE A 50 4.07 -1.98 8.26
CA PHE A 50 3.82 -1.17 9.44
C PHE A 50 3.99 0.34 9.14
N LEU A 51 5.09 0.72 8.48
CA LEU A 51 5.33 2.10 8.08
C LEU A 51 4.23 2.64 7.17
N SER A 52 3.76 1.85 6.20
CA SER A 52 2.63 2.21 5.36
C SER A 52 1.35 2.46 6.17
N GLY A 53 1.11 1.64 7.20
CA GLY A 53 -0.02 1.81 8.13
C GLY A 53 0.08 3.11 8.91
N VAL A 54 1.26 3.43 9.45
CA VAL A 54 1.51 4.69 10.18
C VAL A 54 1.32 5.90 9.27
N ILE A 55 1.85 5.87 8.04
CA ILE A 55 1.66 6.95 7.07
C ILE A 55 0.18 7.13 6.78
N THR A 56 -0.56 6.05 6.53
CA THR A 56 -2.00 6.12 6.26
C THR A 56 -2.75 6.72 7.44
N ALA A 57 -2.46 6.27 8.66
CA ALA A 57 -3.11 6.75 9.88
C ALA A 57 -2.85 8.24 10.19
N THR A 58 -1.73 8.78 9.72
CA THR A 58 -1.33 10.18 9.98
C THR A 58 -1.68 11.13 8.84
N VAL A 59 -1.68 10.65 7.60
CA VAL A 59 -1.84 11.49 6.40
C VAL A 59 -3.25 11.40 5.80
N MET A 60 -3.94 10.26 5.91
CA MET A 60 -5.27 10.10 5.32
C MET A 60 -6.38 10.45 6.30
N TYR A 61 -7.43 11.07 5.78
CA TYR A 61 -8.64 11.42 6.53
C TYR A 61 -9.76 10.43 6.25
N GLU A 62 -10.60 10.19 7.25
CA GLU A 62 -11.83 9.42 7.10
C GLU A 62 -12.76 10.11 6.09
N THR A 63 -13.29 9.34 5.15
CA THR A 63 -14.16 9.87 4.07
C THR A 63 -15.62 9.49 4.24
N HIS A 64 -15.93 8.55 5.13
CA HIS A 64 -17.29 8.14 5.41
C HIS A 64 -17.91 9.05 6.48
N THR A 65 -18.96 9.79 6.11
CA THR A 65 -19.76 10.53 7.09
C THR A 65 -20.66 9.53 7.83
N VAL A 66 -20.49 9.39 9.15
CA VAL A 66 -21.44 8.63 9.97
C VAL A 66 -22.79 9.35 9.93
N LYS A 67 -23.73 8.85 9.11
CA LYS A 67 -25.13 9.21 9.25
C LYS A 67 -25.68 8.38 10.41
N ILE A 68 -25.75 8.98 11.60
CA ILE A 68 -26.57 8.45 12.68
C ILE A 68 -28.02 8.59 12.20
N VAL A 69 -28.58 7.49 11.68
CA VAL A 69 -30.00 7.39 11.34
C VAL A 69 -30.77 7.51 12.65
N ARG A 70 -31.50 8.61 12.81
CA ARG A 70 -32.58 8.73 13.80
C ARG A 70 -33.82 8.05 13.28
#